data_AF-A0A4R9K0X1-F1
#
_entry.id   AF-A0A4R9K0X1-F1
#
_cell.length_a   1.000
_cell.length_b   1.000
_cell.length_c   1.000
_cell.angle_alpha   90.00
_cell.angle_beta   90.00
_cell.angle_gamma   90.00
#
_symmetry.space_group_name_H-M   'P 1'
#
loop_
_entity.id
_entity.type
_entity.pdbx_description
1 polymer ?
#
loop_
_entity_poly.entity_id
_entity_poly.type
_entity_poly.pdbx_seq_one_letter_code
_entity_poly.pdbx_strand_id
1 'polypeptide(L)'
;MLRNAFFVLFFVLFFNYCEKDKTSDPSFSLNLAGKKGGVEVQVEWMYKGLPGKINLYEIASQRPVQLWDTNTVSDLSLAPVSSPIENSKLILGAGETRKFALVYKNETKEKLFFFAAPHSVNPPEFGFGFKFKCLCVNHLFQVDPGAVWYRIVEIRTMPNWASEDFTITHTLVRVDPSQAKEWASSSSHSHSDE
;
A
#
# COMPACT_ATOMS: atom_id res chain seq x y z
N MET A 1 -61.37 -30.64 55.95
CA MET A 1 -62.27 -29.47 55.87
C MET A 1 -61.48 -28.29 55.32
N LEU A 2 -62.07 -27.58 54.36
CA LEU A 2 -61.50 -26.53 53.50
C LEU A 2 -60.89 -25.32 54.22
N ARG A 3 -59.96 -24.65 53.51
CA ARG A 3 -59.75 -23.18 53.28
C ARG A 3 -58.26 -22.85 53.37
N ASN A 4 -57.63 -22.03 52.53
CA ASN A 4 -58.08 -21.13 51.48
C ASN A 4 -56.87 -20.72 50.62
N ALA A 5 -57.20 -20.26 49.41
CA ALA A 5 -56.38 -19.65 48.37
C ALA A 5 -55.21 -18.77 48.83
N PHE A 6 -54.11 -18.79 48.06
CA PHE A 6 -53.50 -17.55 47.61
C PHE A 6 -52.83 -17.75 46.24
N PHE A 7 -53.11 -16.78 45.37
CA PHE A 7 -52.87 -16.74 43.94
C PHE A 7 -51.76 -15.74 43.71
N VAL A 8 -50.52 -16.13 43.40
CA VAL A 8 -49.50 -15.19 42.87
C VAL A 8 -48.54 -15.91 41.92
N LEU A 9 -48.78 -15.65 40.64
CA LEU A 9 -47.82 -15.46 39.55
C LEU A 9 -46.33 -15.44 39.95
N PHE A 10 -45.51 -16.37 39.47
CA PHE A 10 -44.07 -16.12 39.28
C PHE A 10 -43.67 -16.46 37.85
N PHE A 11 -43.97 -15.49 36.99
CA PHE A 11 -43.42 -15.31 35.67
C PHE A 11 -41.95 -14.85 35.84
N VAL A 12 -41.08 -15.26 34.92
CA VAL A 12 -39.71 -14.76 34.71
C VAL A 12 -38.65 -15.24 35.72
N LEU A 13 -37.74 -16.11 35.27
CA LEU A 13 -36.28 -15.96 35.45
C LEU A 13 -35.55 -16.87 34.44
N PHE A 14 -35.84 -16.71 33.14
CA PHE A 14 -34.87 -17.03 32.08
C PHE A 14 -34.09 -15.76 31.78
N PHE A 15 -33.24 -15.33 32.71
CA PHE A 15 -32.16 -14.41 32.36
C PHE A 15 -31.13 -15.22 31.57
N ASN A 16 -31.33 -15.25 30.25
CA ASN A 16 -30.24 -15.45 29.31
C ASN A 16 -29.25 -14.31 29.57
N TYR A 17 -28.21 -14.60 30.35
CA TYR A 17 -27.03 -13.77 30.47
C TYR A 17 -26.29 -13.88 29.13
N CYS A 18 -26.76 -13.10 28.16
CA CYS A 18 -26.01 -12.82 26.95
C CYS A 18 -25.00 -11.74 27.33
N GLU A 19 -23.87 -12.17 27.87
CA GLU A 19 -22.70 -11.32 28.11
C GLU A 19 -22.20 -10.89 26.73
N LYS A 20 -22.68 -9.72 26.31
CA LYS A 20 -22.21 -9.06 25.11
C LYS A 20 -20.81 -8.57 25.42
N ASP A 21 -19.80 -9.36 25.08
CA ASP A 21 -18.40 -8.94 25.03
C ASP A 21 -18.29 -7.72 24.11
N LYS A 22 -18.44 -6.54 24.71
CA LYS A 22 -18.07 -5.27 24.10
C LYS A 22 -16.62 -5.02 24.45
N THR A 23 -15.72 -5.74 23.80
CA THR A 23 -14.31 -5.37 23.77
C THR A 23 -14.13 -4.21 22.80
N SER A 24 -14.69 -3.04 23.14
CA SER A 24 -14.21 -1.79 22.57
C SER A 24 -12.96 -1.43 23.35
N ASP A 25 -11.80 -1.77 22.79
CA ASP A 25 -10.49 -1.45 23.37
C ASP A 25 -10.40 0.07 23.59
N PRO A 26 -10.44 0.56 24.84
CA PRO A 26 -10.53 2.00 25.12
C PRO A 26 -9.16 2.69 25.09
N SER A 27 -8.10 2.01 24.63
CA SER A 27 -6.72 2.46 24.78
C SER A 27 -6.11 3.13 23.55
N PHE A 28 -6.74 3.04 22.36
CA PHE A 28 -6.19 3.69 21.17
C PHE A 28 -6.70 5.12 21.02
N SER A 29 -5.92 6.09 21.53
CA SER A 29 -5.97 7.47 21.07
C SER A 29 -4.81 7.68 20.10
N LEU A 30 -5.06 8.21 18.90
CA LEU A 30 -4.02 8.75 18.01
C LEU A 30 -3.31 9.89 18.75
N ASN A 31 -2.30 9.55 19.54
CA ASN A 31 -1.46 10.52 20.19
C ASN A 31 -0.50 11.05 19.12
N LEU A 32 -0.97 12.06 18.38
CA LEU A 32 -0.24 12.78 17.33
C LEU A 32 0.96 13.57 17.87
N ALA A 33 1.41 13.29 19.10
CA ALA A 33 2.69 13.72 19.65
C ALA A 33 3.82 12.71 19.31
N GLY A 34 3.78 12.12 18.11
CA GLY A 34 4.75 11.15 17.63
C GLY A 34 6.21 11.62 17.77
N LYS A 35 7.15 10.67 17.68
CA LYS A 35 8.58 10.92 17.87
C LYS A 35 9.04 12.14 17.06
N LYS A 36 9.68 13.11 17.72
CA LYS A 36 10.47 14.15 17.04
C LYS A 36 11.69 13.48 16.42
N GLY A 37 11.59 13.13 15.14
CA GLY A 37 12.57 12.37 14.37
C GLY A 37 11.93 11.80 13.11
N GLY A 38 12.71 11.29 12.16
CA GLY A 38 12.15 10.61 11.00
C GLY A 38 11.44 9.30 11.42
N VAL A 39 10.25 9.06 10.89
CA VAL A 39 9.48 7.82 11.05
C VAL A 39 9.97 6.79 10.04
N GLU A 40 10.23 5.56 10.48
CA GLU A 40 10.57 4.47 9.58
C GLU A 40 9.30 3.92 8.92
N VAL A 41 9.29 3.91 7.60
CA VAL A 41 8.22 3.36 6.78
C VAL A 41 8.77 2.19 5.97
N GLN A 42 8.35 0.99 6.33
CA GLN A 42 8.69 -0.22 5.62
C GLN A 42 7.75 -0.40 4.42
N VAL A 43 8.29 -0.46 3.20
CA VAL A 43 7.51 -0.82 2.02
C VAL A 43 7.65 -2.32 1.76
N GLU A 44 6.54 -3.04 1.80
CA GLU A 44 6.49 -4.48 1.55
C GLU A 44 5.78 -4.81 0.24
N TRP A 45 6.21 -5.93 -0.35
CA TRP A 45 5.70 -6.40 -1.63
C TRP A 45 5.20 -7.83 -1.51
N MET A 46 3.92 -8.03 -1.85
CA MET A 46 3.32 -9.34 -2.03
C MET A 46 3.22 -9.65 -3.52
N TYR A 47 3.70 -10.81 -3.94
CA TYR A 47 3.70 -11.21 -5.35
C TYR A 47 2.69 -12.33 -5.58
N LYS A 48 1.72 -12.09 -6.46
CA LYS A 48 0.78 -13.11 -6.95
C LYS A 48 1.18 -13.52 -8.36
N GLY A 49 2.04 -14.52 -8.46
CA GLY A 49 2.48 -15.11 -9.73
C GLY A 49 3.50 -14.29 -10.52
N LEU A 50 3.81 -13.05 -10.11
CA LEU A 50 4.86 -12.23 -10.73
C LEU A 50 6.23 -12.68 -10.16
N PRO A 51 7.17 -13.17 -10.98
CA PRO A 51 8.49 -13.56 -10.49
C PRO A 51 9.34 -12.33 -10.11
N GLY A 52 10.51 -12.53 -9.51
CA GLY A 52 11.45 -11.44 -9.21
C GLY A 52 11.03 -10.56 -8.05
N LYS A 53 11.60 -9.34 -7.99
CA LYS A 53 11.35 -8.38 -6.92
C LYS A 53 11.40 -6.93 -7.40
N ILE A 54 10.58 -6.08 -6.78
CA ILE A 54 10.73 -4.63 -6.80
C ILE A 54 11.83 -4.24 -5.80
N ASN A 55 12.70 -3.34 -6.24
CA ASN A 55 13.65 -2.66 -5.38
C ASN A 55 13.37 -1.16 -5.42
N LEU A 56 13.62 -0.46 -4.32
CA LEU A 56 13.48 0.98 -4.24
C LEU A 56 14.83 1.63 -4.47
N TYR A 57 14.85 2.76 -5.16
CA TYR A 57 16.05 3.55 -5.41
C TYR A 57 15.79 5.03 -5.19
N GLU A 58 16.81 5.74 -4.73
CA GLU A 58 16.87 7.19 -4.77
C GLU A 58 16.92 7.69 -6.21
N ILE A 59 16.41 8.90 -6.44
CA ILE A 59 16.48 9.54 -7.76
C ILE A 59 17.88 10.12 -7.97
N ALA A 60 18.40 10.01 -9.19
CA ALA A 60 19.64 10.69 -9.55
C ALA A 60 19.42 12.20 -9.68
N SER A 61 20.06 13.00 -8.83
CA SER A 61 19.88 14.47 -8.77
C SER A 61 20.14 15.20 -10.09
N GLN A 62 20.98 14.64 -10.96
CA GLN A 62 21.34 15.21 -12.27
C GLN A 62 20.32 14.89 -13.38
N ARG A 63 19.33 14.03 -13.11
CA ARG A 63 18.31 13.61 -14.09
C ARG A 63 16.93 14.01 -13.55
N PRO A 64 16.35 15.14 -13.99
CA PRO A 64 15.03 15.54 -13.54
C PRO A 64 13.99 14.50 -13.95
N VAL A 65 13.06 14.22 -13.05
CA VAL A 65 11.96 13.27 -13.26
C VAL A 65 10.63 13.88 -12.84
N GLN A 66 9.57 13.48 -13.52
CA GLN A 66 8.21 13.77 -13.14
C GLN A 66 7.62 12.62 -12.32
N LEU A 67 6.61 12.96 -11.52
CA LEU A 67 5.82 11.95 -10.83
C LEU A 67 5.16 11.03 -11.87
N TRP A 68 5.14 9.73 -11.59
CA TRP A 68 4.57 8.68 -12.44
C TRP A 68 5.27 8.44 -13.77
N ASP A 69 6.40 9.10 -14.02
CA ASP A 69 7.31 8.70 -15.10
C ASP A 69 7.58 7.21 -15.01
N THR A 70 7.19 6.49 -16.06
CA THR A 70 7.27 5.04 -16.15
C THR A 70 7.94 4.69 -17.45
N ASN A 71 9.01 3.92 -17.40
CA ASN A 71 9.74 3.53 -18.60
C ASN A 71 10.40 2.16 -18.43
N THR A 72 10.90 1.63 -19.54
CA THR A 72 11.67 0.40 -19.59
C THR A 72 12.98 0.66 -20.33
N VAL A 73 14.07 0.27 -19.70
CA VAL A 73 15.44 0.45 -20.20
C VAL A 73 16.15 -0.89 -20.23
N SER A 74 17.18 -1.02 -21.08
CA SER A 74 17.94 -2.26 -21.19
C SER A 74 18.83 -2.54 -19.99
N ASP A 75 19.21 -1.52 -19.23
CA ASP A 75 20.12 -1.62 -18.09
C ASP A 75 19.80 -0.57 -17.01
N LEU A 76 20.07 -0.90 -15.75
CA LEU A 76 19.80 -0.03 -14.61
C LEU A 76 20.53 1.32 -14.69
N SER A 77 21.72 1.38 -15.26
CA SER A 77 22.51 2.61 -15.42
C SER A 77 21.83 3.68 -16.30
N LEU A 78 20.89 3.25 -17.14
CA LEU A 78 20.07 4.12 -17.99
C LEU A 78 18.83 4.66 -17.27
N ALA A 79 18.40 4.03 -16.17
CA ALA A 79 17.30 4.55 -15.36
C ALA A 79 17.73 5.83 -14.59
N PRO A 80 16.81 6.75 -14.26
CA PRO A 80 17.13 7.98 -13.55
C PRO A 80 17.30 7.77 -12.03
N VAL A 81 18.02 6.72 -11.66
CA VAL A 81 18.19 6.28 -10.27
C VAL A 81 19.64 6.43 -9.81
N SER A 82 19.85 6.55 -8.50
CA SER A 82 21.17 6.60 -7.88
C SER A 82 21.39 5.39 -6.97
N SER A 83 21.36 5.59 -5.65
CA SER A 83 21.58 4.52 -4.67
C SER A 83 20.32 3.69 -4.42
N PRO A 84 20.46 2.38 -4.15
CA PRO A 84 19.36 1.59 -3.64
C PRO A 84 18.90 2.13 -2.27
N ILE A 85 17.60 2.00 -1.99
CA ILE A 85 17.02 2.21 -0.67
C ILE A 85 16.98 0.85 0.02
N GLU A 86 17.91 0.65 0.94
CA GLU A 86 18.14 -0.63 1.58
C GLU A 86 16.92 -1.12 2.36
N ASN A 87 16.65 -2.42 2.25
CA ASN A 87 15.52 -3.10 2.88
C ASN A 87 14.14 -2.50 2.56
N SER A 88 14.02 -1.67 1.51
CA SER A 88 12.77 -0.92 1.22
C SER A 88 12.28 -0.07 2.40
N LYS A 89 13.20 0.49 3.19
CA LYS A 89 12.91 1.33 4.34
C LYS A 89 13.10 2.81 4.02
N LEU A 90 12.06 3.60 4.23
CA LEU A 90 12.08 5.05 4.08
C LEU A 90 12.11 5.69 5.47
N ILE A 91 12.96 6.70 5.66
CA ILE A 91 12.91 7.55 6.85
C ILE A 91 12.27 8.86 6.43
N LEU A 92 11.08 9.15 6.96
CA LEU A 92 10.27 10.31 6.56
C LEU A 92 10.05 11.27 7.73
N GLY A 93 10.22 12.56 7.50
CA GLY A 93 9.87 13.63 8.43
C GLY A 93 8.45 14.15 8.21
N ALA A 94 7.97 15.00 9.12
CA ALA A 94 6.71 15.71 8.98
C ALA A 94 6.78 16.77 7.87
N GLY A 95 5.72 16.89 7.05
CA GLY A 95 5.66 17.81 5.92
C GLY A 95 6.61 17.48 4.76
N GLU A 96 7.24 16.31 4.78
CA GLU A 96 8.19 15.87 3.77
C GLU A 96 7.46 15.46 2.49
N THR A 97 8.06 15.80 1.35
CA THR A 97 7.73 15.18 0.06
C THR A 97 8.95 14.42 -0.42
N ARG A 98 8.84 13.10 -0.53
CA ARG A 98 9.91 12.22 -1.00
C ARG A 98 9.53 11.52 -2.28
N LYS A 99 10.33 11.73 -3.32
CA LYS A 99 10.26 10.98 -4.57
C LYS A 99 11.32 9.90 -4.59
N PHE A 100 10.96 8.74 -5.10
CA PHE A 100 11.86 7.60 -5.27
C PHE A 100 11.38 6.74 -6.45
N ALA A 101 12.25 5.88 -6.94
CA ALA A 101 11.95 4.98 -8.04
C ALA A 101 11.66 3.58 -7.52
N LEU A 102 10.61 2.97 -8.07
CA LEU A 102 10.37 1.54 -8.00
C LEU A 102 11.02 0.91 -9.22
N VAL A 103 11.85 -0.11 -9.02
CA VAL A 103 12.60 -0.75 -10.10
C VAL A 103 12.36 -2.25 -10.08
N TYR A 104 12.01 -2.79 -11.25
CA TYR A 104 11.80 -4.21 -11.49
C TYR A 104 12.67 -4.68 -12.66
N LYS A 105 13.35 -5.81 -12.52
CA LYS A 105 14.05 -6.45 -13.63
C LYS A 105 13.32 -7.73 -14.02
N ASN A 106 12.93 -7.83 -15.29
CA ASN A 106 12.37 -9.06 -15.82
C ASN A 106 13.51 -10.00 -16.25
N GLU A 107 13.87 -10.95 -15.38
CA GLU A 107 14.91 -11.94 -15.66
C GLU A 107 14.41 -13.13 -16.50
N THR A 108 13.14 -13.14 -16.87
CA THR A 108 12.54 -14.22 -17.66
C THR A 108 12.73 -14.00 -19.17
N LYS A 109 12.37 -15.01 -19.96
CA LYS A 109 12.35 -14.95 -21.43
C LYS A 109 11.01 -14.46 -21.99
N GLU A 110 10.03 -14.20 -21.13
CA GLU A 110 8.66 -13.83 -21.52
C GLU A 110 8.38 -12.37 -21.17
N LYS A 111 7.52 -11.73 -21.97
CA LYS A 111 6.97 -10.43 -21.61
C LYS A 111 6.03 -10.62 -20.43
N LEU A 112 6.26 -9.85 -19.36
CA LEU A 112 5.43 -9.89 -18.16
C LEU A 112 4.42 -8.75 -18.17
N PHE A 113 3.21 -9.05 -17.72
CA PHE A 113 2.13 -8.08 -17.50
C PHE A 113 1.70 -8.15 -16.04
N PHE A 114 1.49 -7.00 -15.41
CA PHE A 114 1.04 -6.96 -14.02
C PHE A 114 0.28 -5.68 -13.70
N PHE A 115 -0.57 -5.73 -12.67
CA PHE A 115 -1.11 -4.54 -12.02
C PHE A 115 -0.74 -4.55 -10.53
N ALA A 116 -0.83 -3.38 -9.90
CA ALA A 116 -0.69 -3.24 -8.45
C ALA A 116 -2.08 -3.04 -7.83
N ALA A 117 -2.48 -3.93 -6.93
CA ALA A 117 -3.69 -3.73 -6.13
C ALA A 117 -3.49 -2.53 -5.17
N PRO A 118 -4.57 -1.85 -4.74
CA PRO A 118 -4.49 -0.80 -3.72
C PRO A 118 -3.64 -1.23 -2.52
N HIS A 119 -2.78 -0.34 -2.05
CA HIS A 119 -1.94 -0.62 -0.89
C HIS A 119 -2.76 -0.68 0.40
N SER A 120 -2.26 -1.45 1.34
CA SER A 120 -2.71 -1.43 2.72
C SER A 120 -1.64 -0.81 3.62
N VAL A 121 -2.09 -0.22 4.72
CA VAL A 121 -1.21 0.35 5.75
C VAL A 121 -1.43 -0.44 7.03
N ASN A 122 -0.34 -0.77 7.73
CA ASN A 122 -0.39 -1.42 9.03
C ASN A 122 0.48 -0.66 10.05
N PRO A 123 -0.11 -0.12 11.13
CA PRO A 123 -1.54 -0.18 11.44
C PRO A 123 -2.38 0.79 10.55
N PRO A 124 -3.66 0.47 10.24
CA PRO A 124 -4.45 1.22 9.25
C PRO A 124 -4.65 2.71 9.53
N GLU A 125 -4.75 3.10 10.81
CA GLU A 125 -4.89 4.48 11.26
C GLU A 125 -3.79 5.43 10.77
N PHE A 126 -2.59 4.92 10.47
CA PHE A 126 -1.49 5.76 9.99
C PHE A 126 -1.64 6.12 8.50
N GLY A 127 -2.55 5.44 7.78
CA GLY A 127 -2.90 5.79 6.40
C GLY A 127 -3.50 7.18 6.25
N PHE A 128 -3.98 7.81 7.33
CA PHE A 128 -4.49 9.18 7.30
C PHE A 128 -3.39 10.25 7.33
N GLY A 129 -2.16 9.90 7.75
CA GLY A 129 -1.08 10.86 8.00
C GLY A 129 -0.25 11.24 6.77
N PHE A 130 -0.45 10.57 5.63
CA PHE A 130 0.32 10.77 4.41
C PHE A 130 -0.53 10.54 3.16
N LYS A 131 -0.01 10.97 2.01
CA LYS A 131 -0.51 10.64 0.68
C LYS A 131 0.58 9.89 -0.07
N PHE A 132 0.28 8.69 -0.56
CA PHE A 132 1.22 7.92 -1.36
C PHE A 132 0.75 7.78 -2.81
N LYS A 133 1.39 8.52 -3.70
CA LYS A 133 1.19 8.48 -5.14
C LYS A 133 2.00 7.32 -5.75
N CYS A 134 1.50 6.13 -5.51
CA CYS A 134 2.17 4.85 -5.72
C CYS A 134 1.89 4.20 -7.09
N LEU A 135 2.13 2.89 -7.16
CA LEU A 135 1.90 1.99 -8.29
C LEU A 135 0.41 1.65 -8.51
N CYS A 136 -0.44 1.84 -7.51
CA CYS A 136 -1.87 1.45 -7.49
C CYS A 136 -2.78 2.36 -8.33
N VAL A 137 -2.30 2.74 -9.51
CA VAL A 137 -3.12 3.38 -10.53
C VAL A 137 -3.72 2.25 -11.37
N ASN A 138 -5.00 2.35 -11.75
CA ASN A 138 -5.73 1.34 -12.52
C ASN A 138 -5.13 1.18 -13.93
N HIS A 139 -3.94 0.61 -14.01
CA HIS A 139 -3.08 0.58 -15.17
C HIS A 139 -2.34 -0.76 -15.23
N LEU A 140 -2.37 -1.36 -16.41
CA LEU A 140 -1.61 -2.57 -16.70
C LEU A 140 -0.18 -2.20 -17.07
N PHE A 141 0.79 -2.66 -16.28
CA PHE A 141 2.21 -2.49 -16.58
C PHE A 141 2.72 -3.69 -17.38
N GLN A 142 3.72 -3.43 -18.22
CA GLN A 142 4.40 -4.44 -19.02
C GLN A 142 5.91 -4.29 -18.89
N VAL A 143 6.63 -5.41 -18.90
CA VAL A 143 8.09 -5.45 -18.85
C VAL A 143 8.61 -6.46 -19.85
N ASP A 144 9.41 -5.99 -20.81
CA ASP A 144 10.04 -6.83 -21.82
C ASP A 144 11.06 -7.81 -21.20
N PRO A 145 11.30 -8.98 -21.83
CA PRO A 145 12.33 -9.93 -21.40
C PRO A 145 13.70 -9.27 -21.23
N GLY A 146 14.38 -9.53 -20.12
CA GLY A 146 15.71 -8.99 -19.81
C GLY A 146 15.76 -7.51 -19.46
N ALA A 147 14.65 -6.77 -19.58
CA ALA A 147 14.62 -5.33 -19.41
C ALA A 147 14.41 -4.91 -17.94
N VAL A 148 14.79 -3.66 -17.66
CA VAL A 148 14.59 -2.98 -16.37
C VAL A 148 13.45 -1.99 -16.53
N TRP A 149 12.35 -2.25 -15.84
CA TRP A 149 11.23 -1.33 -15.72
C TRP A 149 11.43 -0.45 -14.48
N TYR A 150 11.09 0.84 -14.60
CA TYR A 150 11.01 1.72 -13.44
C TYR A 150 9.75 2.59 -13.47
N ARG A 151 9.32 3.00 -12.28
CA ARG A 151 8.28 4.02 -12.09
C ARG A 151 8.62 4.96 -10.96
N ILE A 152 8.45 6.26 -11.20
CA ILE A 152 8.65 7.29 -10.19
C ILE A 152 7.38 7.43 -9.35
N VAL A 153 7.54 7.33 -8.04
CA VAL A 153 6.46 7.47 -7.05
C VAL A 153 6.82 8.53 -6.02
N GLU A 154 5.83 8.95 -5.25
CA GLU A 154 5.99 10.03 -4.28
C GLU A 154 5.15 9.79 -3.04
N ILE A 155 5.78 9.93 -1.87
CA ILE A 155 5.09 9.98 -0.58
C ILE A 155 5.16 11.40 -0.03
N ARG A 156 4.00 11.91 0.44
CA ARG A 156 3.86 13.22 1.06
C ARG A 156 3.29 13.05 2.45
N THR A 157 4.02 13.48 3.47
CA THR A 157 3.54 13.44 4.85
C THR A 157 2.89 14.78 5.22
N MET A 158 1.91 14.76 6.12
CA MET A 158 1.27 16.01 6.56
C MET A 158 2.23 16.88 7.41
N PRO A 159 2.07 18.21 7.44
CA PRO A 159 2.95 19.09 8.23
C PRO A 159 2.99 18.79 9.73
N ASN A 160 1.86 18.34 10.28
CA ASN A 160 1.71 17.89 11.66
C ASN A 160 1.73 16.36 11.78
N TRP A 161 2.29 15.68 10.77
CA TRP A 161 2.34 14.23 10.78
C TRP A 161 3.20 13.74 11.94
N ALA A 162 2.60 12.84 12.71
CA ALA A 162 3.26 12.16 13.79
C ALA A 162 2.72 10.74 13.80
N SER A 163 3.65 9.79 13.74
CA SER A 163 3.37 8.36 13.64
C SER A 163 4.46 7.61 14.40
N GLU A 164 4.20 6.35 14.69
CA GLU A 164 5.24 5.36 14.96
C GLU A 164 5.65 4.69 13.64
N ASP A 165 6.65 3.81 13.71
CA ASP A 165 7.11 3.03 12.57
C ASP A 165 5.98 2.13 12.06
N PHE A 166 5.87 1.99 10.73
CA PHE A 166 4.74 1.28 10.13
C PHE A 166 5.07 0.71 8.76
N THR A 167 4.16 -0.14 8.29
CA THR A 167 4.33 -0.85 7.03
C THR A 167 3.29 -0.41 6.01
N ILE A 168 3.73 -0.21 4.76
CA ILE A 168 2.87 -0.09 3.59
C ILE A 168 3.07 -1.35 2.74
N THR A 169 2.02 -2.11 2.51
CA THR A 169 2.08 -3.35 1.71
C THR A 169 1.42 -3.13 0.36
N HIS A 170 2.14 -3.46 -0.71
CA HIS A 170 1.64 -3.52 -2.07
C HIS A 170 1.51 -4.95 -2.56
N THR A 171 0.40 -5.28 -3.20
CA THR A 171 0.26 -6.57 -3.90
C THR A 171 0.42 -6.37 -5.41
N LEU A 172 1.39 -7.06 -6.01
CA LEU A 172 1.58 -7.13 -7.45
C LEU A 172 0.98 -8.44 -7.98
N VAL A 173 0.11 -8.32 -8.98
CA VAL A 173 -0.61 -9.45 -9.55
C VAL A 173 -0.18 -9.64 -11.00
N ARG A 174 0.43 -10.78 -11.32
CA ARG A 174 0.71 -11.16 -12.71
C ARG A 174 -0.60 -11.36 -13.45
N VAL A 175 -0.63 -10.84 -14.66
CA VAL A 175 -1.77 -10.95 -15.58
C VAL A 175 -1.39 -11.91 -16.69
N ASP A 176 -2.33 -12.77 -17.07
CA ASP A 176 -2.14 -13.67 -18.20
C ASP A 176 -2.06 -12.84 -19.51
N PRO A 177 -1.07 -13.10 -20.39
CA PRO A 177 -0.94 -12.39 -21.66
C PRO A 177 -2.21 -12.40 -22.54
N SER A 178 -3.04 -13.45 -22.45
CA SER A 178 -4.30 -13.52 -23.18
C SER A 178 -5.31 -12.47 -22.72
N GLN A 179 -5.37 -12.19 -21.41
CA GLN A 179 -6.24 -11.19 -20.79
C GLN A 179 -5.67 -9.77 -20.92
N ALA A 180 -4.34 -9.63 -21.01
CA ALA A 180 -3.67 -8.34 -21.16
C ALA A 180 -4.12 -7.56 -22.42
N LYS A 181 -4.48 -8.25 -23.50
CA LYS A 181 -4.95 -7.63 -24.76
C LYS A 181 -6.27 -6.87 -24.60
N GLU A 182 -7.15 -7.33 -23.72
CA GLU A 182 -8.46 -6.72 -23.47
C GLU A 182 -8.33 -5.42 -22.65
N TRP A 183 -7.27 -5.30 -21.85
CA TRP A 183 -6.97 -4.08 -21.08
C TRP A 183 -6.15 -3.05 -21.85
N ALA A 184 -5.28 -3.50 -22.77
CA ALA A 184 -4.55 -2.58 -23.64
C ALA A 184 -5.45 -1.80 -24.61
N SER A 185 -6.61 -2.37 -25.00
CA SER A 185 -7.56 -1.69 -25.89
C SER A 185 -8.44 -0.67 -25.16
N SER A 186 -8.74 -0.89 -23.87
CA SER A 186 -9.62 -0.04 -23.06
C SER A 186 -8.92 1.18 -22.45
N SER A 187 -7.60 1.16 -22.25
CA SER A 187 -6.82 2.31 -21.77
C SER A 187 -6.70 3.45 -22.78
N SER A 188 -7.03 3.22 -24.05
CA SER A 188 -7.10 4.27 -25.09
C SER A 188 -8.24 5.28 -24.87
N HIS A 189 -9.15 5.02 -23.92
CA HIS A 189 -10.36 5.82 -23.67
C HIS A 189 -10.43 6.44 -22.28
N SER A 190 -9.41 6.27 -21.42
CA SER A 190 -9.40 6.86 -20.07
C SER A 190 -8.28 7.87 -19.91
N HIS A 191 -8.44 9.05 -20.51
CA HIS A 191 -7.88 10.26 -19.94
C HIS A 191 -8.68 10.57 -18.66
N SER A 192 -8.09 10.28 -17.50
CA SER A 192 -8.54 10.91 -16.25
C SER A 192 -7.70 12.15 -16.06
N ASP A 193 -8.29 13.30 -16.38
CA ASP A 193 -7.79 14.61 -15.99
C ASP A 193 -7.77 14.77 -14.46
N GLU A 194 -6.81 15.59 -14.01
CA GLU A 194 -6.59 16.18 -12.66
C GLU A 194 -5.81 15.40 -11.58
#